data_AF-A0A517MQC9-F1
#
_entry.id   AF-A0A517MQC9-F1
#
_cell.length_a   1.000
_cell.length_b   1.000
_cell.length_c   1.000
_cell.angle_alpha   90.00
_cell.angle_beta   90.00
_cell.angle_gamma   90.00
#
_symmetry.space_group_name_H-M   'P 1'
#
loop_
_entity.id
_entity.type
_entity.pdbx_description
1 polymer ?
#
loop_
_entity_poly.entity_id
_entity_poly.type
_entity_poly.pdbx_seq_one_letter_code
_entity_poly.pdbx_strand_id
1 'polypeptide(L)'
;MPTISSVHLKFPLLLLLTLALLGGFSAGQRAYGHGAGGDIALFSTNGQVDIGFAILDDDDEDQLVFDPHENVFSLVLLPQNPNPVVPWQFGSSEPGFDANEETLPPEADIAYNLLELQYWDGQSSEVLFTSATGINSGVAPTGKSDAEGGFHSHPLFGVADPNGTAAEGVYVGKLTVSVEGLTDSAPYYMVSLVTDAVTGLGTVAEQEAAAEEIGEMAKLYSEDPLNNPAPTYGGSDFTFFANAISQVRAEAVPEPSSLALAGILHVGTGSVRRRRS
;
A
#
# COMPACT_ATOMS: atom_id res chain seq x y z
N MET A 1 40.30 -27.97 63.15
CA MET A 1 39.51 -26.75 62.93
C MET A 1 39.44 -26.49 61.42
N PRO A 2 38.28 -26.11 60.89
CA PRO A 2 37.82 -26.57 59.59
C PRO A 2 38.34 -25.73 58.41
N THR A 3 38.62 -26.44 57.33
CA THR A 3 38.87 -25.96 55.97
C THR A 3 37.60 -25.34 55.38
N ILE A 4 37.67 -24.07 55.00
CA ILE A 4 36.61 -23.39 54.24
C ILE A 4 36.82 -23.70 52.76
N SER A 5 35.90 -24.50 52.20
CA SER A 5 35.78 -24.77 50.76
C SER A 5 35.43 -23.50 49.99
N SER A 6 36.27 -23.15 49.02
CA SER A 6 35.97 -22.16 48.00
C SER A 6 34.98 -22.73 46.98
N VAL A 7 33.76 -22.22 46.96
CA VAL A 7 32.76 -22.48 45.92
C VAL A 7 33.10 -21.61 44.70
N HIS A 8 33.52 -22.24 43.60
CA HIS A 8 33.61 -21.61 42.30
C HIS A 8 32.20 -21.42 41.72
N LEU A 9 31.63 -20.22 41.81
CA LEU A 9 30.56 -19.81 40.91
C LEU A 9 31.17 -19.50 39.53
N LYS A 10 30.98 -20.40 38.57
CA LYS A 10 31.17 -20.10 37.15
C LYS A 10 29.86 -19.51 36.61
N PHE A 11 29.78 -18.19 36.52
CA PHE A 11 28.79 -17.53 35.67
C PHE A 11 29.28 -17.54 34.22
N PRO A 12 28.53 -18.06 33.24
CA PRO A 12 28.83 -17.80 31.84
C PRO A 12 28.34 -16.39 31.49
N LEU A 13 29.26 -15.42 31.51
CA LEU A 13 29.10 -14.11 30.90
C LEU A 13 29.37 -14.26 29.40
N LEU A 14 28.37 -14.72 28.64
CA LEU A 14 28.52 -14.85 27.18
C LEU A 14 27.15 -14.79 26.47
N LEU A 15 26.47 -13.64 26.48
CA LEU A 15 25.50 -13.29 25.44
C LEU A 15 25.01 -11.83 25.60
N LEU A 16 25.80 -10.83 25.17
CA LEU A 16 25.30 -9.45 25.01
C LEU A 16 26.35 -8.59 24.28
N LEU A 17 26.70 -8.98 23.05
CA LEU A 17 27.46 -8.10 22.16
C LEU A 17 27.32 -8.50 20.68
N THR A 18 26.08 -8.62 20.20
CA THR A 18 25.80 -8.77 18.75
C THR A 18 24.43 -8.18 18.41
N LEU A 19 24.19 -6.94 18.79
CA LEU A 19 23.00 -6.20 18.34
C LEU A 19 23.29 -4.68 18.35
N ALA A 20 24.27 -4.25 17.56
CA ALA A 20 24.61 -2.83 17.42
C ALA A 20 25.18 -2.50 16.03
N LEU A 21 24.65 -3.13 14.97
CA LEU A 21 25.17 -2.94 13.60
C LEU A 21 24.11 -2.85 12.49
N LEU A 22 22.84 -2.60 12.81
CA LEU A 22 21.77 -2.36 11.82
C LEU A 22 20.88 -1.18 12.22
N GLY A 23 21.48 -0.08 12.66
CA GLY A 23 20.78 1.14 13.05
C GLY A 23 21.29 2.36 12.30
N GLY A 24 21.50 2.24 11.00
CA GLY A 24 21.73 3.38 10.11
C GLY A 24 20.43 3.81 9.48
N PHE A 25 19.49 4.34 10.28
CA PHE A 25 18.37 5.10 9.72
C PHE A 25 18.93 6.45 9.25
N SER A 26 19.18 6.57 7.96
CA SER A 26 19.44 7.85 7.31
C SER A 26 18.19 8.71 7.43
N ALA A 27 18.31 9.77 8.21
CA ALA A 27 17.35 10.86 8.20
C ALA A 27 17.42 11.61 6.87
N GLY A 28 16.28 11.72 6.19
CA GLY A 28 15.91 12.90 5.40
C GLY A 28 16.44 13.00 3.97
N GLN A 29 15.85 12.24 3.06
CA GLN A 29 15.49 12.77 1.75
C GLN A 29 13.98 12.65 1.61
N ARG A 30 13.28 13.78 1.75
CA ARG A 30 11.88 13.91 1.35
C ARG A 30 11.89 14.04 -0.17
N ALA A 31 11.80 12.90 -0.86
CA ALA A 31 11.50 12.90 -2.27
C ALA A 31 9.99 13.15 -2.39
N TYR A 32 9.64 14.26 -3.06
CA TYR A 32 8.27 14.69 -3.28
C TYR A 32 7.69 13.86 -4.43
N GLY A 33 7.22 12.65 -4.12
CA GLY A 33 6.43 11.88 -5.07
C GLY A 33 5.13 12.62 -5.34
N HIS A 34 4.85 12.91 -6.61
CA HIS A 34 3.59 13.51 -7.03
C HIS A 34 2.44 12.56 -6.67
N GLY A 35 1.32 13.12 -6.19
CA GLY A 35 0.14 12.34 -5.80
C GLY A 35 0.30 11.58 -4.47
N ALA A 36 0.25 12.30 -3.35
CA ALA A 36 0.01 11.79 -1.98
C ALA A 36 0.87 10.60 -1.50
N GLY A 37 1.88 10.18 -2.25
CA GLY A 37 2.28 8.78 -2.25
C GLY A 37 3.53 8.53 -3.05
N GLY A 38 3.48 8.72 -4.37
CA GLY A 38 4.39 8.20 -5.42
C GLY A 38 3.76 7.02 -6.19
N ASP A 39 4.42 6.54 -7.25
CA ASP A 39 3.85 5.57 -8.19
C ASP A 39 3.90 4.11 -7.74
N ILE A 40 3.13 3.27 -8.45
CA ILE A 40 3.10 1.82 -8.26
C ILE A 40 4.16 1.18 -9.17
N ALA A 41 5.22 0.66 -8.56
CA ALA A 41 6.25 -0.08 -9.26
C ALA A 41 5.73 -1.46 -9.71
N LEU A 42 5.99 -1.83 -10.96
CA LEU A 42 5.75 -3.15 -11.55
C LEU A 42 7.10 -3.77 -11.94
N PHE A 43 7.29 -5.05 -11.59
CA PHE A 43 8.49 -5.80 -11.97
C PHE A 43 8.21 -7.30 -12.01
N SER A 44 9.10 -8.07 -12.63
CA SER A 44 9.00 -9.53 -12.69
C SER A 44 9.99 -10.21 -11.75
N THR A 45 9.47 -11.03 -10.83
CA THR A 45 10.30 -11.92 -10.01
C THR A 45 9.85 -13.36 -10.18
N ASN A 46 10.76 -14.26 -10.55
CA ASN A 46 10.49 -15.70 -10.65
C ASN A 46 9.27 -16.06 -11.54
N GLY A 47 8.97 -15.28 -12.57
CA GLY A 47 7.83 -15.51 -13.47
C GLY A 47 6.48 -15.03 -12.92
N GLN A 48 6.49 -14.16 -11.93
CA GLN A 48 5.31 -13.50 -11.35
C GLN A 48 5.48 -11.99 -11.45
N VAL A 49 4.36 -11.27 -11.65
CA VAL A 49 4.30 -9.82 -11.48
C VAL A 49 4.37 -9.50 -10.00
N ASP A 50 5.32 -8.69 -9.59
CA ASP A 50 5.33 -8.11 -8.26
C ASP A 50 5.00 -6.62 -8.35
N ILE A 51 4.51 -6.12 -7.22
CA ILE A 51 4.10 -4.73 -7.05
C ILE A 51 4.88 -4.18 -5.86
N GLY A 52 5.27 -2.91 -5.96
CA GLY A 52 5.81 -2.16 -4.84
C GLY A 52 5.54 -0.68 -4.99
N PHE A 53 6.13 0.08 -4.10
CA PHE A 53 6.12 1.53 -4.15
C PHE A 53 7.38 2.04 -4.87
N ALA A 54 7.21 2.98 -5.79
CA ALA A 54 8.29 3.70 -6.46
C ALA A 54 8.28 5.18 -6.08
N ILE A 55 9.47 5.74 -5.85
CA ILE A 55 9.70 7.17 -6.04
C ILE A 55 10.58 7.31 -7.26
N LEU A 56 10.10 8.03 -8.26
CA LEU A 56 10.86 8.37 -9.43
C LEU A 56 11.84 9.52 -9.12
N ASP A 57 12.82 9.71 -10.01
CA ASP A 57 13.67 10.89 -10.00
C ASP A 57 12.92 12.13 -10.50
N ASP A 58 13.59 13.28 -10.47
CA ASP A 58 12.95 14.57 -10.78
C ASP A 58 12.44 14.67 -12.23
N ASP A 59 12.87 13.76 -13.11
CA ASP A 59 12.47 13.69 -14.53
C ASP A 59 11.51 12.50 -14.82
N ASP A 60 11.06 11.77 -13.80
CA ASP A 60 10.17 10.59 -13.89
C ASP A 60 10.72 9.44 -14.75
N GLU A 61 12.04 9.38 -14.97
CA GLU A 61 12.68 8.37 -15.85
C GLU A 61 13.21 7.16 -15.06
N ASP A 62 13.65 7.35 -13.81
CA ASP A 62 14.29 6.31 -13.01
C ASP A 62 13.65 6.15 -11.62
N GLN A 63 13.37 4.90 -11.21
CA GLN A 63 12.96 4.60 -9.83
C GLN A 63 14.15 4.76 -8.84
N LEU A 64 14.17 5.85 -8.08
CA LEU A 64 15.19 6.14 -7.06
C LEU A 64 15.00 5.37 -5.76
N VAL A 65 13.74 5.18 -5.36
CA VAL A 65 13.38 4.44 -4.15
C VAL A 65 12.37 3.38 -4.53
N PHE A 66 12.63 2.17 -4.06
CA PHE A 66 11.77 1.03 -4.31
C PHE A 66 11.48 0.31 -2.99
N ASP A 67 10.20 0.18 -2.64
CA ASP A 67 9.74 -0.63 -1.51
C ASP A 67 8.84 -1.78 -2.01
N PRO A 68 9.34 -3.03 -2.08
CA PRO A 68 8.57 -4.19 -2.51
C PRO A 68 7.51 -4.64 -1.47
N HIS A 69 7.46 -4.00 -0.31
CA HIS A 69 6.56 -4.38 0.77
C HIS A 69 5.34 -3.47 0.89
N GLU A 70 5.31 -2.35 0.16
CA GLU A 70 4.12 -1.51 0.08
C GLU A 70 3.13 -2.10 -0.93
N ASN A 71 1.91 -2.31 -0.46
CA ASN A 71 0.80 -2.86 -1.25
C ASN A 71 -0.52 -2.13 -0.96
N VAL A 72 -0.47 -1.01 -0.23
CA VAL A 72 -1.61 -0.14 0.06
C VAL A 72 -1.28 1.26 -0.41
N PHE A 73 -2.01 1.70 -1.43
CA PHE A 73 -1.88 3.02 -2.02
C PHE A 73 -3.12 3.84 -1.71
N SER A 74 -2.97 5.16 -1.57
CA SER A 74 -4.05 6.06 -1.18
C SER A 74 -4.16 7.24 -2.12
N LEU A 75 -5.39 7.66 -2.41
CA LEU A 75 -5.68 8.80 -3.28
C LEU A 75 -6.99 9.49 -2.93
N VAL A 76 -7.15 10.73 -3.38
CA VAL A 76 -8.40 11.47 -3.30
C VAL A 76 -8.94 11.64 -4.72
N LEU A 77 -10.17 11.20 -4.95
CA LEU A 77 -10.75 11.14 -6.29
C LEU A 77 -11.34 12.50 -6.70
N LEU A 78 -11.06 12.90 -7.94
CA LEU A 78 -11.54 14.15 -8.52
C LEU A 78 -12.80 13.89 -9.36
N PRO A 79 -13.71 14.86 -9.51
CA PRO A 79 -14.82 14.76 -10.46
C PRO A 79 -14.31 14.50 -11.89
N GLN A 80 -14.97 13.57 -12.58
CA GLN A 80 -14.63 13.17 -13.94
C GLN A 80 -15.83 13.34 -14.88
N ASN A 81 -15.54 13.55 -16.16
CA ASN A 81 -16.55 13.48 -17.22
C ASN A 81 -16.63 12.03 -17.72
N PRO A 82 -17.68 11.26 -17.36
CA PRO A 82 -17.74 9.85 -17.72
C PRO A 82 -17.85 9.68 -19.23
N ASN A 83 -17.17 8.67 -19.77
CA ASN A 83 -17.26 8.29 -21.16
C ASN A 83 -17.27 6.75 -21.31
N PRO A 84 -17.54 6.20 -22.50
CA PRO A 84 -17.67 4.74 -22.68
C PRO A 84 -16.41 3.92 -22.32
N VAL A 85 -15.22 4.52 -22.33
CA VAL A 85 -13.94 3.88 -21.97
C VAL A 85 -13.63 4.07 -20.48
N VAL A 86 -13.99 5.23 -19.96
CA VAL A 86 -13.76 5.63 -18.57
C VAL A 86 -15.12 6.03 -17.97
N PRO A 87 -15.90 5.05 -17.46
CA PRO A 87 -17.25 5.32 -16.98
C PRO A 87 -17.28 5.92 -15.56
N TRP A 88 -16.13 6.37 -15.06
CA TRP A 88 -15.95 6.86 -13.69
C TRP A 88 -16.54 8.26 -13.50
N GLN A 89 -17.26 8.44 -12.40
CA GLN A 89 -17.78 9.74 -11.97
C GLN A 89 -16.74 10.50 -11.15
N PHE A 90 -15.97 9.74 -10.38
CA PHE A 90 -14.79 10.24 -9.67
C PHE A 90 -13.60 9.37 -10.04
N GLY A 91 -12.44 10.00 -10.24
CA GLY A 91 -11.23 9.33 -10.68
C GLY A 91 -9.98 10.12 -10.36
N SER A 92 -8.85 9.43 -10.36
CA SER A 92 -7.50 10.01 -10.24
C SER A 92 -6.59 9.31 -11.24
N SER A 93 -5.69 10.07 -11.85
CA SER A 93 -4.57 9.53 -12.64
C SER A 93 -3.45 9.02 -11.75
N GLU A 94 -3.45 9.42 -10.47
CA GLU A 94 -2.44 9.04 -9.48
C GLU A 94 -2.97 8.07 -8.42
N PRO A 95 -2.11 7.16 -7.91
CA PRO A 95 -0.74 6.89 -8.39
C PRO A 95 -0.71 6.25 -9.78
N GLY A 96 0.31 6.56 -10.55
CA GLY A 96 0.64 5.90 -11.81
C GLY A 96 1.25 4.52 -11.61
N PHE A 97 1.67 3.91 -12.71
CA PHE A 97 2.36 2.64 -12.76
C PHE A 97 3.65 2.77 -13.53
N ASP A 98 4.73 2.25 -12.94
CA ASP A 98 6.08 2.36 -13.48
C ASP A 98 6.82 1.05 -13.45
N ALA A 99 7.56 0.79 -14.52
CA ALA A 99 8.48 -0.33 -14.64
C ALA A 99 9.73 0.16 -15.37
N ASN A 100 10.90 -0.02 -14.76
CA ASN A 100 12.16 0.26 -15.43
C ASN A 100 12.34 -0.69 -16.63
N GLU A 101 13.20 -0.31 -17.57
CA GLU A 101 13.62 -1.21 -18.65
C GLU A 101 14.10 -2.57 -18.11
N GLU A 102 13.88 -3.63 -18.89
CA GLU A 102 14.23 -5.02 -18.61
C GLU A 102 13.49 -5.67 -17.42
N THR A 103 12.56 -4.97 -16.77
CA THR A 103 11.83 -5.51 -15.60
C THR A 103 10.60 -6.32 -15.99
N LEU A 104 9.95 -6.00 -17.10
CA LEU A 104 8.80 -6.74 -17.65
C LEU A 104 9.18 -7.43 -18.97
N PRO A 105 8.41 -8.46 -19.40
CA PRO A 105 8.56 -8.99 -20.74
C PRO A 105 8.28 -7.90 -21.79
N PRO A 106 9.08 -7.78 -22.87
CA PRO A 106 8.86 -6.79 -23.92
C PRO A 106 7.50 -6.91 -24.59
N GLU A 107 6.87 -5.77 -24.91
CA GLU A 107 5.61 -5.68 -25.66
C GLU A 107 4.42 -6.47 -25.03
N ALA A 108 4.49 -6.75 -23.73
CA ALA A 108 3.52 -7.55 -23.00
C ALA A 108 2.26 -6.74 -22.69
N ASP A 109 1.09 -7.34 -22.92
CA ASP A 109 -0.19 -6.74 -22.50
C ASP A 109 -0.28 -6.65 -20.97
N ILE A 110 -0.73 -5.50 -20.46
CA ILE A 110 -0.92 -5.23 -19.03
C ILE A 110 -2.39 -4.95 -18.73
N ALA A 111 -2.95 -5.70 -17.76
CA ALA A 111 -4.32 -5.57 -17.32
C ALA A 111 -4.43 -5.46 -15.79
N TYR A 112 -5.42 -4.72 -15.32
CA TYR A 112 -5.71 -4.52 -13.91
C TYR A 112 -7.05 -5.16 -13.60
N ASN A 113 -7.07 -6.02 -12.59
CA ASN A 113 -8.25 -6.78 -12.24
C ASN A 113 -8.74 -6.34 -10.86
N LEU A 114 -9.93 -5.76 -10.82
CA LEU A 114 -10.64 -5.51 -9.56
C LEU A 114 -11.21 -6.84 -9.05
N LEU A 115 -10.78 -7.25 -7.86
CA LEU A 115 -11.26 -8.46 -7.18
C LEU A 115 -12.43 -8.17 -6.25
N GLU A 116 -12.35 -7.07 -5.51
CA GLU A 116 -13.35 -6.67 -4.53
C GLU A 116 -13.39 -5.15 -4.40
N LEU A 117 -14.58 -4.60 -4.18
CA LEU A 117 -14.78 -3.20 -3.82
C LEU A 117 -15.54 -3.09 -2.51
N GLN A 118 -14.96 -2.35 -1.58
CA GLN A 118 -15.54 -2.06 -0.28
C GLN A 118 -15.75 -0.56 -0.10
N TYR A 119 -16.65 -0.20 0.81
CA TYR A 119 -17.03 1.17 1.11
C TYR A 119 -17.29 1.36 2.60
N TRP A 120 -16.88 2.53 3.10
CA TRP A 120 -17.16 3.02 4.43
C TRP A 120 -17.46 4.53 4.38
N ASP A 121 -18.53 4.95 5.06
CA ASP A 121 -19.02 6.34 5.03
C ASP A 121 -18.24 7.30 5.93
N GLY A 122 -17.28 6.80 6.72
CA GLY A 122 -16.46 7.61 7.63
C GLY A 122 -17.19 8.12 8.88
N GLN A 123 -18.46 7.73 9.12
CA GLN A 123 -19.27 8.30 10.21
C GLN A 123 -19.10 7.56 11.54
N SER A 124 -18.71 6.28 11.51
CA SER A 124 -18.46 5.50 12.72
C SER A 124 -17.07 5.80 13.31
N SER A 125 -16.93 5.64 14.63
CA SER A 125 -15.62 5.75 15.28
C SER A 125 -14.67 4.59 14.95
N GLU A 126 -15.23 3.47 14.50
CA GLU A 126 -14.48 2.29 14.03
C GLU A 126 -14.55 2.22 12.51
N VAL A 127 -13.45 1.83 11.86
CA VAL A 127 -13.41 1.59 10.40
C VAL A 127 -14.19 0.31 10.11
N LEU A 128 -15.29 0.43 9.35
CA LEU A 128 -16.19 -0.69 9.05
C LEU A 128 -16.50 -0.74 7.57
N PHE A 129 -15.64 -1.43 6.82
CA PHE A 129 -15.83 -1.66 5.40
C PHE A 129 -16.96 -2.66 5.14
N THR A 130 -17.82 -2.32 4.17
CA THR A 130 -18.86 -3.20 3.65
C THR A 130 -18.74 -3.28 2.14
N SER A 131 -19.24 -4.35 1.52
CA SER A 131 -19.20 -4.47 0.06
C SER A 131 -19.95 -3.32 -0.61
N ALA A 132 -19.29 -2.61 -1.53
CA ALA A 132 -19.83 -1.45 -2.24
C ALA A 132 -20.81 -1.87 -3.35
N THR A 133 -21.98 -2.36 -2.94
CA THR A 133 -22.96 -2.97 -3.85
C THR A 133 -23.54 -1.93 -4.80
N GLY A 134 -23.52 -2.21 -6.10
CA GLY A 134 -24.05 -1.31 -7.13
C GLY A 134 -23.08 -0.21 -7.54
N ILE A 135 -21.88 -0.13 -6.95
CA ILE A 135 -20.82 0.77 -7.37
C ILE A 135 -19.87 0.03 -8.31
N ASN A 136 -19.59 0.65 -9.45
CA ASN A 136 -18.54 0.21 -10.35
C ASN A 136 -17.22 0.89 -9.94
N SER A 137 -16.11 0.16 -10.04
CA SER A 137 -14.77 0.71 -9.87
C SER A 137 -13.79 -0.07 -10.73
N GLY A 138 -12.59 0.47 -10.88
CA GLY A 138 -11.48 -0.18 -11.56
C GLY A 138 -10.49 0.84 -12.09
N VAL A 139 -9.48 0.31 -12.77
CA VAL A 139 -8.51 1.09 -13.53
C VAL A 139 -8.98 1.10 -14.99
N ALA A 140 -8.90 2.26 -15.65
CA ALA A 140 -9.17 2.36 -17.09
C ALA A 140 -8.24 1.40 -17.86
N PRO A 141 -8.68 0.82 -18.99
CA PRO A 141 -7.83 -0.08 -19.78
C PRO A 141 -6.50 0.57 -20.16
N THR A 142 -5.41 -0.20 -20.09
CA THR A 142 -4.06 0.31 -20.37
C THR A 142 -3.39 -0.38 -21.54
N GLY A 143 -2.17 0.05 -21.83
CA GLY A 143 -1.36 -0.42 -22.95
C GLY A 143 -0.50 -1.64 -22.63
N LYS A 144 0.70 -1.62 -23.19
CA LYS A 144 1.72 -2.68 -23.13
C LYS A 144 3.01 -2.10 -22.56
N SER A 145 3.90 -2.95 -22.05
CA SER A 145 5.31 -2.58 -21.88
C SER A 145 5.94 -2.24 -23.24
N ASP A 146 7.02 -1.47 -23.23
CA ASP A 146 7.80 -1.14 -24.44
C ASP A 146 8.66 -2.33 -24.92
N ALA A 147 9.48 -2.08 -25.94
CA ALA A 147 10.34 -3.09 -26.56
C ALA A 147 11.52 -3.51 -25.66
N GLU A 148 11.85 -2.70 -24.66
CA GLU A 148 12.89 -2.90 -23.67
C GLU A 148 12.32 -3.51 -22.38
N GLY A 149 11.00 -3.57 -22.22
CA GLY A 149 10.33 -4.08 -21.03
C GLY A 149 10.06 -3.02 -19.96
N GLY A 150 10.25 -1.74 -20.29
CA GLY A 150 9.82 -0.60 -19.48
C GLY A 150 8.31 -0.33 -19.62
N PHE A 151 7.76 0.43 -18.68
CA PHE A 151 6.37 0.84 -18.69
C PHE A 151 6.19 2.10 -17.84
N HIS A 152 5.44 3.06 -18.35
CA HIS A 152 5.03 4.25 -17.60
C HIS A 152 3.61 4.61 -18.01
N SER A 153 2.68 4.63 -17.05
CA SER A 153 1.29 4.98 -17.35
C SER A 153 0.54 5.52 -16.15
N HIS A 154 -0.36 6.48 -16.40
CA HIS A 154 -1.26 7.05 -15.39
C HIS A 154 -2.73 6.75 -15.73
N PRO A 155 -3.14 5.47 -15.71
CA PRO A 155 -4.48 5.09 -16.07
C PRO A 155 -5.46 5.53 -14.98
N LEU A 156 -6.64 6.00 -15.40
CA LEU A 156 -7.60 6.53 -14.45
C LEU A 156 -8.19 5.41 -13.57
N PHE A 157 -7.83 5.39 -12.30
CA PHE A 157 -8.57 4.64 -11.29
C PHE A 157 -9.80 5.45 -10.88
N GLY A 158 -10.96 4.81 -10.74
CA GLY A 158 -12.15 5.54 -10.34
C GLY A 158 -13.29 4.70 -9.83
N VAL A 159 -14.36 5.41 -9.44
CA VAL A 159 -15.63 4.85 -8.99
C VAL A 159 -16.80 5.52 -9.70
N ALA A 160 -17.89 4.79 -9.87
CA ALA A 160 -19.15 5.29 -10.41
C ALA A 160 -20.35 4.56 -9.82
N ASP A 161 -21.41 5.30 -9.48
CA ASP A 161 -22.74 4.75 -9.28
C ASP A 161 -23.53 4.88 -10.60
N PRO A 162 -23.90 3.77 -11.28
CA PRO A 162 -24.69 3.84 -12.51
C PRO A 162 -26.11 4.41 -12.30
N ASN A 163 -26.58 4.53 -11.06
CA ASN A 163 -27.91 5.04 -10.70
C ASN A 163 -27.89 6.44 -10.07
N GLY A 164 -26.71 7.05 -9.91
CA GLY A 164 -26.59 8.25 -9.08
C GLY A 164 -25.23 8.91 -9.18
N THR A 165 -24.82 9.58 -8.10
CA THR A 165 -23.43 10.00 -7.87
C THR A 165 -22.90 9.10 -6.78
N ALA A 166 -21.70 8.54 -6.94
CA ALA A 166 -21.08 7.76 -5.88
C ALA A 166 -21.03 8.58 -4.57
N ALA A 167 -21.32 7.92 -3.45
CA ALA A 167 -21.41 8.57 -2.16
C ALA A 167 -20.04 9.08 -1.67
N GLU A 168 -20.04 10.14 -0.86
CA GLU A 168 -18.86 10.54 -0.12
C GLU A 168 -18.44 9.45 0.87
N GLY A 169 -17.14 9.26 1.03
CA GLY A 169 -16.58 8.26 1.94
C GLY A 169 -15.31 7.64 1.40
N VAL A 170 -14.89 6.55 2.03
CA VAL A 170 -13.69 5.79 1.67
C VAL A 170 -14.08 4.53 0.93
N TYR A 171 -13.54 4.37 -0.27
CA TYR A 171 -13.63 3.17 -1.08
C TYR A 171 -12.30 2.40 -0.99
N VAL A 172 -12.38 1.07 -0.91
CA VAL A 172 -11.19 0.21 -0.97
C VAL A 172 -11.37 -0.77 -2.11
N GLY A 173 -10.58 -0.58 -3.16
CA GLY A 173 -10.44 -1.55 -4.24
C GLY A 173 -9.33 -2.53 -3.89
N LYS A 174 -9.64 -3.83 -3.90
CA LYS A 174 -8.64 -4.91 -3.89
C LYS A 174 -8.37 -5.33 -5.33
N LEU A 175 -7.14 -5.18 -5.80
CA LEU A 175 -6.78 -5.39 -7.19
C LEU A 175 -5.61 -6.37 -7.35
N THR A 176 -5.42 -6.84 -8.58
CA THR A 176 -4.22 -7.56 -9.04
C THR A 176 -3.82 -7.02 -10.41
N VAL A 177 -2.55 -7.16 -10.77
CA VAL A 177 -2.03 -6.85 -12.10
C VAL A 177 -1.68 -8.15 -12.83
N SER A 178 -2.13 -8.25 -14.07
CA SER A 178 -1.76 -9.30 -15.01
C SER A 178 -0.83 -8.72 -16.08
N VAL A 179 0.31 -9.36 -16.31
CA VAL A 179 1.23 -9.07 -17.42
C VAL A 179 1.36 -10.32 -18.27
N GLU A 180 1.24 -10.18 -19.59
CA GLU A 180 1.33 -11.32 -20.51
C GLU A 180 2.61 -12.13 -20.27
N GLY A 181 2.45 -13.45 -20.10
CA GLY A 181 3.57 -14.37 -19.88
C GLY A 181 4.02 -14.49 -18.41
N LEU A 182 3.44 -13.73 -17.48
CA LEU A 182 3.71 -13.83 -16.05
C LEU A 182 2.48 -14.32 -15.28
N THR A 183 2.72 -14.81 -14.06
CA THR A 183 1.66 -15.05 -13.07
C THR A 183 1.18 -13.72 -12.52
N ASP A 184 -0.14 -13.60 -12.28
CA ASP A 184 -0.74 -12.40 -11.66
C ASP A 184 -0.06 -12.01 -10.34
N SER A 185 -0.10 -10.71 -10.05
CA SER A 185 0.44 -10.18 -8.82
C SER A 185 -0.27 -10.70 -7.57
N ALA A 186 0.43 -10.62 -6.44
CA ALA A 186 -0.28 -10.62 -5.17
C ALA A 186 -1.28 -9.44 -5.12
N PRO A 187 -2.38 -9.56 -4.36
CA PRO A 187 -3.31 -8.46 -4.24
C PRO A 187 -2.67 -7.21 -3.63
N TYR A 188 -3.03 -6.06 -4.19
CA TYR A 188 -2.75 -4.73 -3.65
C TYR A 188 -4.06 -3.96 -3.48
N TYR A 189 -4.00 -2.84 -2.77
CA TYR A 189 -5.18 -2.09 -2.34
C TYR A 189 -5.08 -0.63 -2.73
N MET A 190 -6.17 -0.10 -3.27
CA MET A 190 -6.36 1.32 -3.53
C MET A 190 -7.39 1.87 -2.55
N VAL A 191 -6.95 2.72 -1.61
CA VAL A 191 -7.79 3.37 -0.60
C VAL A 191 -8.12 4.77 -1.11
N SER A 192 -9.35 4.97 -1.55
CA SER A 192 -9.76 6.16 -2.28
C SER A 192 -10.80 6.97 -1.51
N LEU A 193 -10.61 8.28 -1.44
CA LEU A 193 -11.54 9.21 -0.80
C LEU A 193 -12.39 9.94 -1.85
N VAL A 194 -13.71 9.95 -1.66
CA VAL A 194 -14.64 10.90 -2.32
C VAL A 194 -15.12 11.88 -1.26
N THR A 195 -14.95 13.19 -1.48
CA THR A 195 -15.36 14.21 -0.50
C THR A 195 -15.74 15.54 -1.13
N ASP A 196 -16.77 16.18 -0.58
CA ASP A 196 -17.25 17.51 -0.99
C ASP A 196 -16.24 18.63 -0.72
N ALA A 197 -15.29 18.41 0.20
CA ALA A 197 -14.19 19.35 0.44
C ALA A 197 -13.28 19.54 -0.77
N VAL A 198 -13.27 18.57 -1.69
CA VAL A 198 -12.57 18.63 -2.98
C VAL A 198 -13.59 18.90 -4.09
N THR A 199 -14.61 18.07 -4.23
CA THR A 199 -15.54 18.12 -5.38
C THR A 199 -16.32 19.44 -5.45
N GLY A 200 -16.50 20.13 -4.33
CA GLY A 200 -17.16 21.43 -4.22
C GLY A 200 -16.30 22.64 -4.57
N LEU A 201 -15.00 22.47 -4.87
CA LEU A 201 -14.09 23.56 -5.24
C LEU A 201 -14.34 24.05 -6.67
N GLY A 202 -14.02 25.32 -6.93
CA GLY A 202 -14.48 26.06 -8.11
C GLY A 202 -13.73 25.75 -9.41
N THR A 203 -12.51 25.24 -9.33
CA THR A 203 -11.67 24.94 -10.50
C THR A 203 -10.94 23.60 -10.34
N VAL A 204 -10.61 22.95 -11.46
CA VAL A 204 -9.87 21.68 -11.46
C VAL A 204 -8.52 21.80 -10.75
N ALA A 205 -7.79 22.89 -10.99
CA ALA A 205 -6.50 23.13 -10.33
C ALA A 205 -6.62 23.25 -8.79
N GLU A 206 -7.69 23.87 -8.28
CA GLU A 206 -7.96 23.89 -6.84
C GLU A 206 -8.33 22.51 -6.29
N GLN A 207 -9.06 21.70 -7.08
CA GLN A 207 -9.43 20.34 -6.72
C GLN A 207 -8.19 19.43 -6.64
N GLU A 208 -7.31 19.48 -7.65
CA GLU A 208 -6.05 18.74 -7.69
C GLU A 208 -5.16 19.10 -6.50
N ALA A 209 -4.93 20.40 -6.26
CA ALA A 209 -4.12 20.86 -5.12
C ALA A 209 -4.71 20.42 -3.77
N ALA A 210 -6.03 20.49 -3.61
CA ALA A 210 -6.70 20.04 -2.39
C ALA A 210 -6.61 18.51 -2.20
N ALA A 211 -6.82 17.75 -3.27
CA ALA A 211 -6.72 16.30 -3.27
C ALA A 211 -5.31 15.83 -2.89
N GLU A 212 -4.27 16.46 -3.46
CA GLU A 212 -2.88 16.20 -3.14
C GLU A 212 -2.56 16.52 -1.68
N GLU A 213 -2.93 17.72 -1.21
CA GLU A 213 -2.68 18.14 0.18
C GLU A 213 -3.38 17.22 1.19
N ILE A 214 -4.66 16.88 0.96
CA ILE A 214 -5.41 15.95 1.82
C ILE A 214 -4.77 14.56 1.83
N GLY A 215 -4.41 14.05 0.64
CA GLY A 215 -3.79 12.73 0.51
C GLY A 215 -2.45 12.65 1.22
N GLU A 216 -1.57 13.65 1.04
CA GLU A 216 -0.25 13.70 1.70
C GLU A 216 -0.41 13.77 3.23
N MET A 217 -1.27 14.66 3.73
CA MET A 217 -1.53 14.76 5.17
C MET A 217 -2.06 13.44 5.75
N ALA A 218 -3.00 12.78 5.06
CA ALA A 218 -3.56 11.52 5.50
C ALA A 218 -2.51 10.39 5.50
N LYS A 219 -1.67 10.29 4.47
CA LYS A 219 -0.56 9.33 4.40
C LYS A 219 0.40 9.53 5.56
N LEU A 220 0.93 10.75 5.73
CA LEU A 220 1.89 11.07 6.80
C LEU A 220 1.31 10.77 8.19
N TYR A 221 0.04 11.11 8.43
CA TYR A 221 -0.63 10.78 9.68
C TYR A 221 -0.83 9.27 9.88
N SER A 222 -1.17 8.53 8.82
CA SER A 222 -1.37 7.07 8.89
C SER A 222 -0.08 6.31 9.22
N GLU A 223 1.07 6.84 8.83
CA GLU A 223 2.40 6.25 9.05
C GLU A 223 2.95 6.55 10.44
N ASP A 224 2.76 7.78 10.92
CA ASP A 224 3.27 8.22 12.22
C ASP A 224 2.34 9.27 12.85
N PRO A 225 1.24 8.83 13.48
CA PRO A 225 0.25 9.73 14.09
C PRO A 225 0.76 10.44 15.35
N LEU A 226 1.93 10.03 15.89
CA LEU A 226 2.53 10.68 17.05
C LEU A 226 3.35 11.91 16.67
N ASN A 227 3.92 11.91 15.46
CA ASN A 227 4.78 13.01 14.99
C ASN A 227 4.14 13.85 13.88
N ASN A 228 3.02 13.42 13.29
CA ASN A 228 2.28 14.19 12.29
C ASN A 228 0.96 14.71 12.86
N PRO A 229 0.56 15.97 12.54
CA PRO A 229 -0.71 16.52 12.99
C PRO A 229 -1.88 15.79 12.33
N ALA A 230 -3.05 15.83 12.98
CA ALA A 230 -4.28 15.33 12.38
C ALA A 230 -4.52 15.99 11.01
N PRO A 231 -4.89 15.23 9.96
CA PRO A 231 -5.05 15.75 8.62
C PRO A 231 -6.31 16.61 8.55
N THR A 232 -6.15 17.93 8.55
CA THR A 232 -7.26 18.89 8.49
C THR A 232 -7.12 19.80 7.29
N TYR A 233 -8.16 19.89 6.46
CA TYR A 233 -8.20 20.76 5.28
C TYR A 233 -9.53 21.51 5.22
N GLY A 234 -9.49 22.82 4.97
CA GLY A 234 -10.72 23.64 4.87
C GLY A 234 -11.60 23.65 6.12
N GLY A 235 -11.07 23.26 7.29
CA GLY A 235 -11.82 23.10 8.54
C GLY A 235 -12.48 21.73 8.74
N SER A 236 -12.34 20.81 7.77
CA SER A 236 -12.76 19.41 7.87
C SER A 236 -11.63 18.54 8.39
N ASP A 237 -11.99 17.48 9.14
CA ASP A 237 -11.06 16.50 9.69
C ASP A 237 -11.07 15.21 8.84
N PHE A 238 -9.91 14.82 8.34
CA PHE A 238 -9.69 13.64 7.50
C PHE A 238 -9.01 12.50 8.26
N THR A 239 -8.97 12.55 9.59
CA THR A 239 -8.40 11.48 10.43
C THR A 239 -9.08 10.13 10.14
N PHE A 240 -10.37 10.14 9.79
CA PHE A 240 -11.07 8.94 9.36
C PHE A 240 -10.42 8.30 8.12
N PHE A 241 -10.02 9.09 7.12
CA PHE A 241 -9.37 8.58 5.91
C PHE A 241 -8.00 7.99 6.23
N ALA A 242 -7.20 8.66 7.07
CA ALA A 242 -5.92 8.13 7.53
C ALA A 242 -6.07 6.82 8.34
N ASN A 243 -7.12 6.72 9.18
CA ASN A 243 -7.43 5.50 9.91
C ASN A 243 -7.83 4.35 8.98
N ALA A 244 -8.57 4.64 7.91
CA ALA A 244 -8.89 3.66 6.88
C ALA A 244 -7.64 3.13 6.18
N ILE A 245 -6.70 4.01 5.79
CA ILE A 245 -5.41 3.60 5.20
C ILE A 245 -4.66 2.68 6.16
N SER A 246 -4.55 3.08 7.44
CA SER A 246 -3.87 2.29 8.47
C SER A 246 -4.52 0.91 8.69
N GLN A 247 -5.86 0.85 8.71
CA GLN A 247 -6.61 -0.40 8.85
C GLN A 247 -6.36 -1.34 7.67
N VAL A 248 -6.46 -0.84 6.44
CA VAL A 248 -6.20 -1.66 5.24
C VAL A 248 -4.77 -2.16 5.23
N ARG A 249 -3.79 -1.33 5.60
CA ARG A 249 -2.38 -1.72 5.71
C ARG A 249 -2.17 -2.82 6.77
N ALA A 250 -2.86 -2.74 7.91
CA ALA A 250 -2.81 -3.78 8.94
C ALA A 250 -3.40 -5.13 8.46
N GLU A 251 -4.43 -5.10 7.61
CA GLU A 251 -5.06 -6.30 7.04
C GLU A 251 -4.34 -6.86 5.80
N ALA A 252 -3.63 -6.02 5.05
CA ALA A 252 -2.92 -6.37 3.82
C ALA A 252 -1.61 -7.13 4.09
N VAL A 253 -1.04 -7.02 5.29
CA VAL A 253 0.10 -7.84 5.71
C VAL A 253 -0.38 -9.27 5.93
N PRO A 254 0.13 -10.26 5.17
CA PRO A 254 -0.20 -11.66 5.44
C PRO A 254 0.21 -11.98 6.88
N GLU A 255 -0.76 -12.33 7.73
CA GLU A 255 -0.52 -12.82 9.08
C GLU A 255 0.65 -13.83 9.03
N PRO A 256 1.76 -13.60 9.75
CA PRO A 256 2.92 -14.49 9.68
C PRO A 256 2.44 -15.89 10.02
N SER A 257 2.40 -16.74 8.99
CA SER A 257 1.63 -17.98 9.01
C SER A 257 1.82 -18.70 10.34
N SER A 258 0.73 -18.86 11.10
CA SER A 258 0.72 -19.48 12.43
C SER A 258 1.26 -20.93 12.39
N LEU A 259 1.46 -21.47 11.19
CA LEU A 259 2.17 -22.70 10.87
C LEU A 259 3.65 -22.70 11.29
N ALA A 260 4.35 -21.56 11.19
CA ALA A 260 5.75 -21.46 11.65
C ALA A 260 5.84 -21.60 13.18
N LEU A 261 4.86 -21.07 13.92
CA LEU A 261 4.79 -21.21 15.39
C LEU A 261 4.37 -22.63 15.81
N ALA A 262 3.48 -23.27 15.05
CA ALA A 262 3.10 -24.68 15.28
C ALA A 262 4.28 -25.65 15.05
N GLY A 263 5.17 -25.36 14.10
CA GLY A 263 6.37 -26.17 13.83
C GLY A 263 7.38 -26.17 14.98
N ILE A 264 7.58 -25.02 15.65
CA ILE A 264 8.52 -24.91 16.78
C ILE A 264 8.01 -25.69 18.02
N LEU A 265 6.70 -25.73 18.23
CA LEU A 265 6.10 -26.47 19.36
C LEU A 265 6.15 -28.00 19.18
N HIS A 266 6.17 -28.50 17.94
CA HIS A 266 6.20 -29.95 17.68
C HIS A 266 7.58 -30.60 17.81
N VAL A 267 8.67 -29.84 17.64
CA VAL A 267 10.05 -30.37 17.82
C VAL A 267 10.43 -30.49 19.31
N GLY A 268 9.72 -29.80 20.21
CA GLY A 268 10.03 -29.75 21.65
C GLY A 268 9.52 -30.93 22.50
N THR A 269 8.58 -31.74 22.02
CA THR A 269 7.95 -32.80 22.86
C THR A 269 8.43 -34.23 22.55
N GLY A 270 9.22 -34.43 21.48
CA GLY A 270 9.63 -35.75 21.01
C GLY A 270 10.83 -36.41 21.69
N SER A 271 11.57 -35.72 22.56
CA SER A 271 12.90 -36.19 23.01
C SER A 271 13.03 -36.64 24.47
N VAL A 272 11.94 -36.67 25.27
CA VAL A 272 11.98 -37.17 26.67
C VAL A 272 11.40 -38.59 26.77
N ARG A 273 12.05 -39.60 26.20
CA ARG A 273 11.81 -41.01 26.59
C ARG A 273 12.98 -41.96 26.28
N ARG A 274 14.06 -41.87 27.07
CA ARG A 274 15.11 -42.91 27.27
C ARG A 274 15.74 -42.62 28.65
N ARG A 275 15.98 -43.52 29.60
CA ARG A 275 15.89 -44.98 29.80
C ARG A 275 15.71 -45.15 31.32
N ARG A 276 14.91 -46.09 31.79
CA ARG A 276 15.08 -46.66 33.14
C ARG A 276 15.71 -48.04 32.97
N SER A 277 16.95 -48.16 33.43
CA SER A 277 17.62 -49.43 33.78
C SER A 277 17.46 -49.64 35.28
#